data_AF-A0A1V4V2X6-F1
#
_entry.id   AF-A0A1V4V2X6-F1
#
_cell.length_a   1.000
_cell.length_b   1.000
_cell.length_c   1.000
_cell.angle_alpha   90.00
_cell.angle_beta   90.00
_cell.angle_gamma   90.00
#
_symmetry.space_group_name_H-M   'P 1'
#
loop_
_entity.id
_entity.type
_entity.pdbx_description
1 polymer ?
#
loop_
_entity_poly.entity_id
_entity_poly.type
_entity_poly.pdbx_seq_one_letter_code
_entity_poly.pdbx_strand_id
1 'polypeptide(L)'
;MIKDRTYRLAASAWLALAVFISAGLVQAVVSDDINASVDLPGPVSLGSDVASEAAAGAVAIDTSNFTETAAQTENDTAANETGPAIDAVAATSVEVANETEVEAATAPEADNATEEGVGGRVHAVCLNGCEYTTIQAAIAASEDGDLVEVGSGTYNENVIVDRRIALRGVNTGEGVPVVNAQGNGSAVVLRASGVVLEGLQIANAGLYPSAGIEVVSNDNLIAGCSILDSGWWGIYLKGGSTNNTVRDCVTSNSGNDGIMLYKAPGNTLKENTVGDSGDNGIQILESDRNVLERNVVGNSTNSGVFLEKSGNAIVMGNIIIYNGVGIRLLGSESGRIGPNLLLNNTRDLESA
;
A
#
# COMPACT_ATOMS: atom_id res chain seq x y z
N MET A 1 -15.71 27.55 -5.34
CA MET A 1 -15.44 26.12 -5.59
C MET A 1 -13.95 25.73 -5.60
N ILE A 2 -12.98 26.64 -5.40
CA ILE A 2 -11.53 26.30 -5.44
C ILE A 2 -10.94 25.95 -4.06
N LYS A 3 -11.63 26.31 -2.96
CA LYS A 3 -11.15 26.07 -1.60
C LYS A 3 -11.13 24.60 -1.18
N ASP A 4 -12.01 23.77 -1.72
CA ASP A 4 -12.25 22.41 -1.21
C ASP A 4 -11.10 21.41 -1.54
N ARG A 5 -10.48 21.53 -2.72
CA ARG A 5 -9.34 20.68 -3.10
C ARG A 5 -8.05 21.02 -2.34
N THR A 6 -7.86 22.29 -1.98
CA THR A 6 -6.69 22.73 -1.18
C THR A 6 -6.81 22.26 0.27
N TYR A 7 -8.02 22.16 0.83
CA TYR A 7 -8.23 21.62 2.17
C TYR A 7 -8.00 20.10 2.24
N ARG A 8 -8.33 19.33 1.19
CA ARG A 8 -8.08 17.87 1.15
C ARG A 8 -6.59 17.53 1.06
N LEU A 9 -5.84 18.25 0.22
CA LEU A 9 -4.37 18.13 0.13
C LEU A 9 -3.65 18.60 1.41
N ALA A 10 -4.16 19.65 2.06
CA ALA A 10 -3.62 20.10 3.33
C ALA A 10 -3.93 19.08 4.44
N ALA A 11 -5.13 18.52 4.51
CA ALA A 11 -5.50 17.54 5.52
C ALA A 11 -4.68 16.24 5.41
N SER A 12 -4.41 15.73 4.21
CA SER A 12 -3.54 14.56 4.02
C SER A 12 -2.08 14.85 4.34
N ALA A 13 -1.59 16.06 4.05
CA ALA A 13 -0.23 16.48 4.42
C ALA A 13 -0.08 16.72 5.94
N TRP A 14 -1.08 17.30 6.60
CA TRP A 14 -1.11 17.48 8.06
C TRP A 14 -1.30 16.16 8.80
N LEU A 15 -2.04 15.21 8.23
CA LEU A 15 -2.23 13.88 8.80
C LEU A 15 -1.01 12.98 8.56
N ALA A 16 -0.36 13.08 7.40
CA ALA A 16 0.96 12.49 7.17
C ALA A 16 1.98 13.08 8.15
N LEU A 17 2.03 14.41 8.29
CA LEU A 17 2.88 15.08 9.27
C LEU A 17 2.51 14.69 10.71
N ALA A 18 1.22 14.50 11.05
CA ALA A 18 0.79 14.06 12.38
C ALA A 18 1.16 12.60 12.66
N VAL A 19 1.05 11.70 11.68
CA VAL A 19 1.57 10.32 11.71
C VAL A 19 3.09 10.34 11.95
N PHE A 20 3.81 11.26 11.29
CA PHE A 20 5.25 11.42 11.50
C PHE A 20 5.63 12.15 12.80
N ILE A 21 4.74 12.98 13.38
CA ILE A 21 4.94 13.64 14.69
C ILE A 21 4.59 12.70 15.84
N SER A 22 3.64 11.76 15.68
CA SER A 22 3.37 10.71 16.68
C SER A 22 4.50 9.68 16.78
N ALA A 23 5.34 9.57 15.73
CA ALA A 23 6.60 8.83 15.72
C ALA A 23 7.74 9.58 16.44
N GLY A 24 7.55 9.92 17.71
CA GLY A 24 8.65 10.03 18.68
C GLY A 24 9.89 10.89 18.36
N LEU A 25 9.79 11.98 17.60
CA LEU A 25 10.92 12.92 17.43
C LEU A 25 10.52 14.40 17.49
N VAL A 26 10.23 14.88 18.71
CA VAL A 26 10.70 16.22 19.09
C VAL A 26 12.21 16.09 19.28
N GLN A 27 13.00 16.21 18.21
CA GLN A 27 14.43 16.59 18.15
C GLN A 27 15.04 16.25 16.78
N ALA A 28 14.74 17.03 15.72
CA ALA A 28 15.65 17.19 14.56
C ALA A 28 15.24 18.26 13.54
N VAL A 29 13.97 18.68 13.45
CA VAL A 29 13.50 19.52 12.30
C VAL A 29 13.23 20.99 12.68
N VAL A 30 13.77 21.47 13.79
CA VAL A 30 13.81 22.91 14.10
C VAL A 30 15.19 23.32 14.59
N SER A 31 16.22 23.15 13.75
CA SER A 31 17.39 24.04 13.77
C SER A 31 18.19 23.89 12.48
N ASP A 32 18.25 25.01 11.76
CA ASP A 32 19.30 25.45 10.84
C ASP A 32 19.41 24.82 9.43
N ASP A 33 19.35 25.75 8.46
CA ASP A 33 19.69 25.65 7.04
C ASP A 33 18.67 25.13 6.02
N ILE A 34 17.54 25.85 5.87
CA ILE A 34 16.75 25.89 4.62
C ILE A 34 17.48 26.74 3.54
N ASN A 35 18.78 26.55 3.33
CA ASN A 35 19.49 27.23 2.22
C ASN A 35 20.81 26.60 1.76
N ALA A 36 21.03 25.30 1.97
CA ALA A 36 22.09 24.58 1.27
C ALA A 36 21.49 23.89 0.05
N SER A 37 21.97 24.24 -1.14
CA SER A 37 21.69 23.55 -2.40
C SER A 37 22.05 22.08 -2.28
N VAL A 38 21.06 21.22 -2.06
CA VAL A 38 21.23 19.76 -2.08
C VAL A 38 21.30 19.34 -3.55
N ASP A 39 22.50 18.97 -3.97
CA ASP A 39 22.71 18.27 -5.23
C ASP A 39 22.02 16.91 -5.13
N LEU A 40 20.93 16.73 -5.87
CA LEU A 40 20.08 15.55 -5.78
C LEU A 40 20.78 14.38 -6.50
N PRO A 41 21.07 13.25 -5.83
CA PRO A 41 21.46 12.04 -6.55
C PRO A 41 20.29 11.63 -7.47
N GLY A 42 20.63 11.38 -8.74
CA GLY A 42 19.66 11.13 -9.81
C GLY A 42 18.79 9.89 -9.58
N PRO A 43 17.70 9.73 -10.36
CA PRO A 43 16.77 8.62 -10.23
C PRO A 43 17.46 7.28 -10.50
N VAL A 44 17.31 6.31 -9.59
CA VAL A 44 17.60 4.90 -9.85
C VAL A 44 16.41 4.32 -10.61
N SER A 45 16.59 4.09 -11.91
CA SER A 45 15.62 3.43 -12.79
C SER A 45 16.13 2.03 -13.13
N LEU A 46 15.30 1.01 -12.94
CA LEU A 46 15.52 -0.30 -13.54
C LEU A 46 14.85 -0.32 -14.91
N GLY A 47 15.63 -0.01 -15.94
CA GLY A 47 15.33 -0.25 -17.35
C GLY A 47 16.29 -1.30 -17.93
N SER A 48 15.79 -2.10 -18.87
CA SER A 48 16.38 -3.30 -19.47
C SER A 48 17.76 -3.15 -20.15
N ASP A 49 18.65 -4.10 -19.84
CA ASP A 49 19.80 -4.67 -20.57
C ASP A 49 21.07 -3.85 -20.98
N VAL A 50 22.20 -4.30 -20.40
CA VAL A 50 23.57 -4.58 -20.88
C VAL A 50 24.26 -3.70 -21.94
N ALA A 51 25.36 -3.03 -21.54
CA ALA A 51 26.75 -3.11 -22.08
C ALA A 51 27.58 -1.92 -21.54
N SER A 52 28.52 -2.17 -20.62
CA SER A 52 29.96 -2.30 -20.86
C SER A 52 30.64 -1.10 -21.53
N GLU A 53 31.49 -0.39 -20.79
CA GLU A 53 32.84 -0.05 -21.23
C GLU A 53 33.75 0.20 -20.02
N ALA A 54 34.90 -0.45 -20.04
CA ALA A 54 35.96 -0.37 -19.04
C ALA A 54 36.88 0.83 -19.34
N ALA A 55 37.40 1.50 -18.30
CA ALA A 55 38.84 1.47 -17.98
C ALA A 55 39.25 2.52 -16.92
N ALA A 56 40.14 2.03 -16.05
CA ALA A 56 41.25 2.73 -15.38
C ALA A 56 40.98 3.68 -14.21
N GLY A 57 41.47 3.28 -13.02
CA GLY A 57 41.66 4.17 -11.88
C GLY A 57 41.92 3.44 -10.57
N ALA A 58 43.09 2.81 -10.44
CA ALA A 58 43.52 2.18 -9.19
C ALA A 58 43.72 3.22 -8.07
N VAL A 59 43.14 2.99 -6.90
CA VAL A 59 43.65 3.49 -5.62
C VAL A 59 43.48 2.39 -4.57
N ALA A 60 44.61 1.96 -4.01
CA ALA A 60 44.68 1.01 -2.92
C ALA A 60 44.20 1.65 -1.62
N ILE A 61 43.37 0.94 -0.85
CA ILE A 61 43.18 1.20 0.58
C ILE A 61 43.45 -0.08 1.35
N ASP A 62 44.42 0.07 2.25
CA ASP A 62 44.93 -0.84 3.26
C ASP A 62 43.83 -1.41 4.15
N THR A 63 43.75 -2.75 4.21
CA THR A 63 42.97 -3.48 5.21
C THR A 63 43.93 -4.31 6.05
N SER A 64 44.45 -3.71 7.12
CA SER A 64 45.15 -4.43 8.17
C SER A 64 44.30 -4.53 9.44
N ASN A 65 44.29 -5.74 9.99
CA ASN A 65 43.78 -6.18 11.29
C ASN A 65 42.27 -6.31 11.48
N PHE A 66 41.79 -7.56 11.44
CA PHE A 66 41.36 -8.27 12.65
C PHE A 66 41.56 -9.79 12.45
N THR A 67 42.47 -10.36 13.23
CA THR A 67 42.61 -11.80 13.45
C THR A 67 41.67 -12.23 14.56
N GLU A 68 40.86 -13.27 14.33
CA GLU A 68 40.64 -14.30 15.35
C GLU A 68 40.20 -15.63 14.73
N THR A 69 40.56 -16.70 15.42
CA THR A 69 40.84 -18.04 14.91
C THR A 69 39.69 -19.00 15.23
N ALA A 70 39.34 -19.80 14.22
CA ALA A 70 38.76 -21.15 14.18
C ALA A 70 37.91 -21.71 15.36
N ALA A 71 36.74 -22.26 14.98
CA ALA A 71 36.35 -23.61 15.38
C ALA A 71 35.50 -24.28 14.28
N GLN A 72 35.91 -25.49 13.90
CA GLN A 72 35.21 -26.45 13.04
C GLN A 72 34.00 -27.06 13.77
N THR A 73 32.94 -27.39 13.02
CA THR A 73 32.40 -28.76 12.99
C THR A 73 31.59 -29.02 11.73
N GLU A 74 31.79 -30.22 11.21
CA GLU A 74 31.24 -30.82 9.99
C GLU A 74 29.73 -31.09 10.09
N ASN A 75 29.01 -31.06 8.96
CA ASN A 75 28.25 -32.24 8.55
C ASN A 75 27.95 -32.23 7.03
N ASP A 76 28.52 -33.22 6.35
CA ASP A 76 28.24 -33.64 4.99
C ASP A 76 26.88 -34.36 4.91
N THR A 77 26.10 -34.14 3.84
CA THR A 77 25.61 -35.26 3.03
C THR A 77 25.25 -34.81 1.61
N ALA A 78 25.90 -35.44 0.64
CA ALA A 78 25.74 -35.25 -0.81
C ALA A 78 24.71 -36.21 -1.43
N ALA A 79 24.16 -35.83 -2.59
CA ALA A 79 23.99 -36.64 -3.83
C ALA A 79 23.09 -35.85 -4.81
N ASN A 80 23.61 -35.31 -5.93
CA ASN A 80 23.86 -35.94 -7.25
C ASN A 80 22.55 -36.20 -8.02
N GLU A 81 22.34 -35.82 -9.29
CA GLU A 81 23.01 -36.28 -10.55
C GLU A 81 22.72 -35.26 -11.70
N THR A 82 23.73 -34.65 -12.37
CA THR A 82 24.30 -34.95 -13.72
C THR A 82 23.30 -34.96 -14.91
N GLY A 83 23.29 -33.95 -15.80
CA GLY A 83 24.07 -33.82 -17.06
C GLY A 83 23.11 -33.81 -18.28
N PRO A 84 23.45 -33.34 -19.51
CA PRO A 84 24.80 -33.08 -20.06
C PRO A 84 25.01 -31.68 -20.71
N ALA A 85 26.27 -31.42 -21.04
CA ALA A 85 26.76 -30.29 -21.83
C ALA A 85 26.56 -30.49 -23.35
N ILE A 86 26.43 -29.39 -24.10
CA ILE A 86 26.56 -29.36 -25.57
C ILE A 86 27.15 -28.03 -26.05
N ASP A 87 27.79 -28.13 -27.22
CA ASP A 87 28.90 -27.35 -27.77
C ASP A 87 28.66 -25.88 -28.13
N ALA A 88 29.79 -25.16 -28.17
CA ALA A 88 29.97 -23.89 -28.85
C ALA A 88 29.66 -24.01 -30.36
N VAL A 89 28.79 -23.14 -30.87
CA VAL A 89 28.55 -22.95 -32.30
C VAL A 89 28.60 -21.46 -32.66
N ALA A 90 29.18 -21.24 -33.83
CA ALA A 90 29.67 -20.00 -34.42
C ALA A 90 28.72 -18.79 -34.42
N ALA A 91 29.36 -17.63 -34.32
CA ALA A 91 28.81 -16.32 -34.64
C ALA A 91 28.27 -16.28 -36.07
N THR A 92 27.02 -15.87 -36.22
CA THR A 92 26.46 -15.42 -37.49
C THR A 92 25.81 -14.06 -37.24
N SER A 93 26.36 -13.06 -37.90
CA SER A 93 25.85 -11.68 -37.96
C SER A 93 24.46 -11.65 -38.58
N VAL A 94 23.50 -11.04 -37.87
CA VAL A 94 22.18 -10.68 -38.41
C VAL A 94 21.97 -9.19 -38.21
N GLU A 95 21.45 -8.59 -39.26
CA GLU A 95 21.41 -7.18 -39.59
C GLU A 95 20.51 -6.35 -38.66
N VAL A 96 20.93 -5.10 -38.46
CA VAL A 96 20.17 -4.04 -37.79
C VAL A 96 18.90 -3.75 -38.59
N ALA A 97 17.75 -4.14 -38.04
CA ALA A 97 16.45 -3.70 -38.53
C ALA A 97 15.97 -2.52 -37.68
N ASN A 98 15.61 -1.46 -38.40
CA ASN A 98 15.17 -0.14 -37.95
C ASN A 98 14.22 -0.12 -36.75
N GLU A 99 14.42 0.92 -35.95
CA GLU A 99 13.49 1.48 -34.97
C GLU A 99 12.07 1.53 -35.55
N THR A 100 11.14 0.81 -34.91
CA THR A 100 9.71 1.06 -35.09
C THR A 100 9.20 1.61 -33.78
N GLU A 101 8.69 2.84 -33.85
CA GLU A 101 8.04 3.56 -32.76
C GLU A 101 7.12 2.62 -31.97
N VAL A 102 7.44 2.39 -30.70
CA VAL A 102 6.44 1.85 -29.77
C VAL A 102 5.47 2.98 -29.52
N GLU A 103 4.33 2.95 -30.22
CA GLU A 103 3.19 3.80 -29.92
C GLU A 103 2.96 3.76 -28.40
N ALA A 104 3.13 4.92 -27.78
CA ALA A 104 2.68 5.14 -26.42
C ALA A 104 1.20 4.75 -26.39
N ALA A 105 0.87 3.66 -25.68
CA ALA A 105 -0.51 3.33 -25.38
C ALA A 105 -1.11 4.56 -24.70
N THR A 106 -1.90 5.29 -25.48
CA THR A 106 -2.71 6.41 -25.02
C THR A 106 -3.53 5.88 -23.86
N ALA A 107 -3.23 6.37 -22.66
CA ALA A 107 -4.12 6.21 -21.53
C ALA A 107 -5.53 6.56 -22.03
N PRO A 108 -6.55 5.72 -21.78
CA PRO A 108 -7.89 6.09 -22.19
C PRO A 108 -8.19 7.44 -21.55
N GLU A 109 -8.53 8.39 -22.42
CA GLU A 109 -9.01 9.72 -22.05
C GLU A 109 -10.05 9.56 -20.94
N ALA A 110 -10.04 10.52 -20.02
CA ALA A 110 -11.02 10.62 -18.95
C ALA A 110 -12.42 10.67 -19.59
N ASP A 111 -13.01 9.49 -19.79
CA ASP A 111 -14.37 9.38 -20.23
C ASP A 111 -15.22 9.92 -19.10
N ASN A 112 -16.01 10.89 -19.50
CA ASN A 112 -16.95 11.62 -18.70
C ASN A 112 -17.97 10.60 -18.23
N ALA A 113 -17.67 9.91 -17.12
CA ALA A 113 -18.58 9.02 -16.43
C ALA A 113 -19.80 9.84 -16.04
N THR A 114 -20.76 9.85 -16.95
CA THR A 114 -22.14 10.22 -16.72
C THR A 114 -22.56 9.54 -15.43
N GLU A 115 -23.08 10.33 -14.50
CA GLU A 115 -23.76 9.89 -13.29
C GLU A 115 -24.72 8.74 -13.62
N GLU A 116 -24.24 7.49 -13.55
CA GLU A 116 -25.10 6.32 -13.55
C GLU A 116 -25.77 6.26 -12.18
N GLY A 117 -26.89 6.97 -12.10
CA GLY A 117 -28.01 6.78 -11.19
C GLY A 117 -27.69 6.22 -9.82
N VAL A 118 -27.49 7.11 -8.84
CA VAL A 118 -27.84 6.84 -7.44
C VAL A 118 -29.37 6.72 -7.38
N GLY A 119 -29.89 5.57 -7.78
CA GLY A 119 -31.32 5.26 -7.84
C GLY A 119 -31.85 4.53 -6.59
N GLY A 120 -30.95 4.13 -5.69
CA GLY A 120 -31.31 3.44 -4.46
C GLY A 120 -31.83 4.38 -3.37
N ARG A 121 -32.49 3.78 -2.38
CA ARG A 121 -33.00 4.47 -1.20
C ARG A 121 -31.83 4.92 -0.30
N VAL A 122 -32.03 6.04 0.39
CA VAL A 122 -31.10 6.52 1.41
C VAL A 122 -31.56 6.04 2.79
N HIS A 123 -30.67 5.36 3.52
CA HIS A 123 -30.86 4.92 4.90
C HIS A 123 -29.96 5.75 5.82
N ALA A 124 -30.56 6.48 6.75
CA ALA A 124 -29.83 7.29 7.71
C ALA A 124 -29.53 6.50 8.99
N VAL A 125 -28.27 6.53 9.42
CA VAL A 125 -27.79 5.92 10.67
C VAL A 125 -27.28 7.01 11.60
N CYS A 126 -27.83 7.10 12.81
CA CYS A 126 -27.27 7.91 13.88
C CYS A 126 -27.67 7.38 15.25
N LEU A 127 -26.88 7.71 16.28
CA LEU A 127 -27.11 7.21 17.64
C LEU A 127 -28.48 7.59 18.22
N ASN A 128 -29.08 8.70 17.76
CA ASN A 128 -30.40 9.16 18.20
C ASN A 128 -31.16 9.86 17.07
N GLY A 129 -32.42 9.46 16.83
CA GLY A 129 -33.34 10.19 15.95
C GLY A 129 -33.32 9.83 14.46
N CYS A 130 -32.46 8.89 14.04
CA CYS A 130 -32.45 8.34 12.68
C CYS A 130 -33.31 7.08 12.55
N GLU A 131 -33.52 6.63 11.30
CA GLU A 131 -34.24 5.39 10.99
C GLU A 131 -33.54 4.17 11.61
N TYR A 132 -32.20 4.17 11.59
CA TYR A 132 -31.38 3.13 12.18
C TYR A 132 -30.42 3.72 13.23
N THR A 133 -30.20 2.97 14.31
CA THR A 133 -29.23 3.31 15.36
C THR A 133 -27.93 2.51 15.26
N THR A 134 -27.90 1.50 14.38
CA THR A 134 -26.72 0.68 14.10
C THR A 134 -26.48 0.61 12.59
N ILE A 135 -25.21 0.50 12.21
CA ILE A 135 -24.82 0.44 10.79
C ILE A 135 -25.29 -0.89 10.20
N GLN A 136 -25.13 -1.99 10.93
CA GLN A 136 -25.50 -3.31 10.43
C GLN A 136 -27.01 -3.44 10.14
N ALA A 137 -27.87 -2.76 10.92
CA ALA A 137 -29.31 -2.79 10.70
C ALA A 137 -29.71 -2.06 9.40
N ALA A 138 -29.09 -0.92 9.10
CA ALA A 138 -29.31 -0.21 7.84
C ALA A 138 -28.87 -1.04 6.63
N ILE A 139 -27.69 -1.68 6.72
CA ILE A 139 -27.21 -2.57 5.66
C ILE A 139 -28.18 -3.74 5.46
N ALA A 140 -28.65 -4.37 6.54
CA ALA A 140 -29.57 -5.50 6.44
C ALA A 140 -30.91 -5.15 5.78
N ALA A 141 -31.33 -3.89 5.87
CA ALA A 141 -32.54 -3.36 5.26
C ALA A 141 -32.33 -2.78 3.85
N SER A 142 -31.08 -2.68 3.40
CA SER A 142 -30.75 -2.11 2.09
C SER A 142 -31.01 -3.10 0.96
N GLU A 143 -31.21 -2.57 -0.25
CA GLU A 143 -31.13 -3.27 -1.53
C GLU A 143 -29.87 -2.84 -2.29
N ASP A 144 -29.50 -3.58 -3.35
CA ASP A 144 -28.36 -3.19 -4.18
C ASP A 144 -28.61 -1.82 -4.84
N GLY A 145 -27.62 -0.94 -4.75
CA GLY A 145 -27.67 0.44 -5.22
C GLY A 145 -28.08 1.46 -4.15
N ASP A 146 -28.48 1.02 -2.96
CA ASP A 146 -28.83 1.90 -1.84
C ASP A 146 -27.61 2.66 -1.28
N LEU A 147 -27.91 3.77 -0.60
CA LEU A 147 -26.95 4.58 0.15
C LEU A 147 -27.25 4.47 1.65
N VAL A 148 -26.25 4.12 2.43
CA VAL A 148 -26.27 4.18 3.90
C VAL A 148 -25.41 5.36 4.34
N GLU A 149 -26.04 6.40 4.89
CA GLU A 149 -25.36 7.57 5.46
C GLU A 149 -25.21 7.41 6.97
N VAL A 150 -23.97 7.35 7.44
CA VAL A 150 -23.62 7.19 8.86
C VAL A 150 -23.24 8.54 9.44
N GLY A 151 -24.10 9.10 10.29
CA GLY A 151 -23.83 10.35 11.02
C GLY A 151 -22.81 10.15 12.16
N SER A 152 -22.26 11.26 12.66
CA SER A 152 -21.26 11.26 13.74
C SER A 152 -21.69 10.42 14.95
N GLY A 153 -20.73 9.72 15.54
CA GLY A 153 -20.93 8.84 16.68
C GLY A 153 -19.96 7.66 16.67
N THR A 154 -19.91 6.92 17.77
CA THR A 154 -19.14 5.67 17.87
C THR A 154 -20.10 4.49 17.85
N TYR A 155 -19.95 3.65 16.83
CA TYR A 155 -20.71 2.43 16.60
C TYR A 155 -19.84 1.25 17.01
N ASN A 156 -20.17 0.64 18.14
CA ASN A 156 -19.47 -0.55 18.65
C ASN A 156 -20.03 -1.79 17.94
N GLU A 157 -19.51 -2.06 16.74
CA GLU A 157 -20.00 -3.09 15.82
C GLU A 157 -18.85 -3.70 15.03
N ASN A 158 -19.04 -4.95 14.60
CA ASN A 158 -18.31 -5.53 13.48
C ASN A 158 -19.26 -5.51 12.27
N VAL A 159 -18.97 -4.65 11.29
CA VAL A 159 -19.86 -4.38 10.17
C VAL A 159 -19.54 -5.31 9.01
N ILE A 160 -20.54 -6.03 8.52
CA ILE A 160 -20.46 -6.86 7.32
C ILE A 160 -21.29 -6.19 6.23
N VAL A 161 -20.62 -5.80 5.15
CA VAL A 161 -21.25 -5.24 3.95
C VAL A 161 -21.42 -6.36 2.93
N ASP A 162 -22.62 -6.92 2.89
CA ASP A 162 -22.99 -8.08 2.06
C ASP A 162 -23.92 -7.73 0.89
N ARG A 163 -24.08 -6.43 0.61
CA ARG A 163 -24.88 -5.87 -0.49
C ARG A 163 -24.07 -4.84 -1.27
N ARG A 164 -24.36 -4.67 -2.55
CA ARG A 164 -23.70 -3.66 -3.40
C ARG A 164 -24.28 -2.28 -3.08
N ILE A 165 -23.77 -1.63 -2.04
CA ILE A 165 -24.25 -0.33 -1.55
C ILE A 165 -23.14 0.70 -1.50
N ALA A 166 -23.52 1.97 -1.37
CA ALA A 166 -22.63 3.01 -0.87
C ALA A 166 -22.80 3.13 0.65
N LEU A 167 -21.74 2.90 1.43
CA LEU A 167 -21.68 3.12 2.86
C LEU A 167 -20.78 4.34 3.13
N ARG A 168 -21.40 5.46 3.52
CA ARG A 168 -20.71 6.75 3.61
C ARG A 168 -20.82 7.37 5.00
N GLY A 169 -19.68 7.73 5.56
CA GLY A 169 -19.61 8.55 6.76
C GLY A 169 -19.88 10.02 6.50
N VAL A 170 -20.67 10.63 7.37
CA VAL A 170 -21.04 12.04 7.35
C VAL A 170 -20.69 12.65 8.70
N ASN A 171 -19.78 13.61 8.69
CA ASN A 171 -19.50 14.42 9.88
C ASN A 171 -20.65 15.42 10.08
N THR A 172 -21.50 15.17 11.08
CA THR A 172 -22.65 16.00 11.44
C THR A 172 -22.31 17.12 12.42
N GLY A 173 -21.02 17.38 12.67
CA GLY A 173 -20.51 18.41 13.58
C GLY A 173 -19.80 17.84 14.82
N GLU A 174 -19.98 16.55 15.12
CA GLU A 174 -19.40 15.87 16.29
C GLU A 174 -18.20 14.98 15.92
N GLY A 175 -17.64 15.15 14.72
CA GLY A 175 -16.49 14.39 14.23
C GLY A 175 -16.86 13.33 13.19
N VAL A 176 -15.85 12.62 12.67
CA VAL A 176 -16.07 11.53 11.71
C VAL A 176 -16.71 10.34 12.44
N PRO A 177 -17.75 9.68 11.89
CA PRO A 177 -18.32 8.46 12.47
C PRO A 177 -17.27 7.36 12.63
N VAL A 178 -17.29 6.69 13.78
CA VAL A 178 -16.32 5.68 14.17
C VAL A 178 -16.98 4.29 14.21
N VAL A 179 -16.48 3.35 13.43
CA VAL A 179 -16.72 1.91 13.61
C VAL A 179 -15.67 1.36 14.56
N ASN A 180 -16.08 0.87 15.73
CA ASN A 180 -15.18 0.39 16.76
C ASN A 180 -15.38 -1.11 16.99
N ALA A 181 -14.38 -1.92 16.63
CA ALA A 181 -14.41 -3.38 16.79
C ALA A 181 -14.01 -3.87 18.19
N GLN A 182 -13.67 -2.96 19.11
CA GLN A 182 -13.45 -3.27 20.53
C GLN A 182 -12.38 -4.34 20.79
N GLY A 183 -11.39 -4.45 19.91
CA GLY A 183 -10.30 -5.43 19.97
C GLY A 183 -10.71 -6.86 19.57
N ASN A 184 -11.86 -7.04 18.91
CA ASN A 184 -12.37 -8.36 18.54
C ASN A 184 -12.85 -8.41 17.08
N GLY A 185 -12.24 -9.28 16.29
CA GLY A 185 -12.60 -9.48 14.87
C GLY A 185 -12.26 -8.29 13.97
N SER A 186 -12.55 -8.45 12.68
CA SER A 186 -12.40 -7.38 11.70
C SER A 186 -13.49 -6.31 11.88
N ALA A 187 -13.17 -5.03 11.76
CA ALA A 187 -14.13 -3.97 12.04
C ALA A 187 -15.13 -3.77 10.89
N VAL A 188 -14.66 -3.78 9.65
CA VAL A 188 -15.50 -3.77 8.45
C VAL A 188 -15.08 -4.91 7.52
N VAL A 189 -16.04 -5.72 7.06
CA VAL A 189 -15.81 -6.81 6.10
C VAL A 189 -16.63 -6.56 4.83
N LEU A 190 -15.96 -6.38 3.69
CA LEU A 190 -16.60 -6.22 2.38
C LEU A 190 -16.78 -7.59 1.72
N ARG A 191 -18.01 -8.10 1.73
CA ARG A 191 -18.39 -9.39 1.14
C ARG A 191 -19.11 -9.29 -0.19
N ALA A 192 -19.81 -8.18 -0.45
CA ALA A 192 -20.37 -7.89 -1.76
C ALA A 192 -19.37 -7.13 -2.63
N SER A 193 -19.42 -7.38 -3.94
CA SER A 193 -18.67 -6.61 -4.93
C SER A 193 -19.36 -5.29 -5.27
N GLY A 194 -18.61 -4.31 -5.74
CA GLY A 194 -19.17 -3.01 -6.16
C GLY A 194 -19.59 -2.10 -5.00
N VAL A 195 -19.09 -2.36 -3.79
CA VAL A 195 -19.32 -1.52 -2.61
C VAL A 195 -18.51 -0.24 -2.71
N VAL A 196 -19.12 0.87 -2.31
CA VAL A 196 -18.42 2.14 -2.08
C VAL A 196 -18.38 2.40 -0.59
N LEU A 197 -17.21 2.29 0.03
CA LEU A 197 -16.97 2.56 1.45
C LEU A 197 -16.20 3.88 1.58
N GLU A 198 -16.84 4.92 2.15
CA GLU A 198 -16.22 6.24 2.21
C GLU A 198 -16.34 6.94 3.57
N GLY A 199 -15.29 7.66 3.96
CA GLY A 199 -15.39 8.69 5.00
C GLY A 199 -15.69 8.20 6.41
N LEU A 200 -15.35 6.95 6.73
CA LEU A 200 -15.45 6.39 8.09
C LEU A 200 -14.10 6.39 8.80
N GLN A 201 -14.13 6.57 10.12
CA GLN A 201 -13.05 6.12 10.97
C GLN A 201 -13.32 4.68 11.41
N ILE A 202 -12.31 3.83 11.39
CA ILE A 202 -12.37 2.42 11.71
C ILE A 202 -11.29 2.15 12.75
N ALA A 203 -11.67 1.61 13.89
CA ALA A 203 -10.79 1.56 15.06
C ALA A 203 -10.85 0.23 15.82
N ASN A 204 -9.74 -0.10 16.49
CA ASN A 204 -9.62 -1.20 17.45
C ASN A 204 -10.02 -2.55 16.85
N ALA A 205 -9.55 -2.89 15.66
CA ALA A 205 -9.70 -4.25 15.12
C ALA A 205 -8.93 -5.25 15.99
N GLY A 206 -9.39 -6.50 16.01
CA GLY A 206 -8.78 -7.55 16.82
C GLY A 206 -7.38 -7.98 16.36
N LEU A 207 -6.83 -8.95 17.08
CA LEU A 207 -5.59 -9.64 16.70
C LEU A 207 -5.79 -10.56 15.50
N TYR A 208 -4.72 -11.21 15.05
CA TYR A 208 -4.75 -12.20 13.96
C TYR A 208 -5.94 -13.17 14.11
N PRO A 209 -6.71 -13.42 13.04
CA PRO A 209 -6.51 -12.98 11.65
C PRO A 209 -7.36 -11.74 11.25
N SER A 210 -7.56 -10.78 12.16
CA SER A 210 -8.47 -9.64 11.94
C SER A 210 -7.82 -8.48 11.20
N ALA A 211 -8.65 -7.62 10.60
CA ALA A 211 -8.22 -6.36 10.01
C ALA A 211 -9.16 -5.19 10.33
N GLY A 212 -8.68 -3.95 10.24
CA GLY A 212 -9.56 -2.78 10.23
C GLY A 212 -10.60 -2.90 9.12
N ILE A 213 -10.14 -3.05 7.87
CA ILE A 213 -10.99 -3.40 6.73
C ILE A 213 -10.51 -4.72 6.14
N GLU A 214 -11.39 -5.71 6.05
CA GLU A 214 -11.15 -6.96 5.34
C GLU A 214 -11.97 -7.00 4.03
N VAL A 215 -11.31 -7.27 2.90
CA VAL A 215 -11.92 -7.31 1.57
C VAL A 215 -11.80 -8.73 1.01
N VAL A 216 -12.94 -9.36 0.78
CA VAL A 216 -13.05 -10.72 0.23
C VAL A 216 -13.90 -10.76 -1.05
N SER A 217 -14.01 -9.61 -1.71
CA SER A 217 -14.85 -9.36 -2.88
C SER A 217 -14.15 -8.44 -3.88
N ASN A 218 -14.83 -8.08 -4.97
CA ASN A 218 -14.23 -7.40 -6.13
C ASN A 218 -14.86 -6.02 -6.39
N ASP A 219 -14.22 -5.24 -7.25
CA ASP A 219 -14.81 -4.01 -7.81
C ASP A 219 -15.21 -2.97 -6.74
N ASN A 220 -14.60 -3.03 -5.55
CA ASN A 220 -14.94 -2.13 -4.45
C ASN A 220 -14.09 -0.86 -4.48
N LEU A 221 -14.67 0.24 -4.01
CA LEU A 221 -13.98 1.48 -3.72
C LEU A 221 -13.94 1.69 -2.21
N ILE A 222 -12.74 1.81 -1.64
CA ILE A 222 -12.51 2.24 -0.27
C ILE A 222 -11.82 3.60 -0.33
N ALA A 223 -12.48 4.66 0.13
CA ALA A 223 -11.91 6.00 0.01
C ALA A 223 -12.10 6.94 1.20
N GLY A 224 -11.03 7.67 1.55
CA GLY A 224 -11.10 8.69 2.60
C GLY A 224 -11.39 8.13 3.99
N CYS A 225 -11.04 6.86 4.23
CA CYS A 225 -11.21 6.20 5.52
C CYS A 225 -9.96 6.36 6.39
N SER A 226 -10.15 6.44 7.71
CA SER A 226 -9.05 6.43 8.69
C SER A 226 -9.11 5.13 9.49
N ILE A 227 -8.14 4.24 9.31
CA ILE A 227 -8.03 2.94 9.96
C ILE A 227 -6.95 3.03 11.03
N LEU A 228 -7.35 2.95 12.30
CA LEU A 228 -6.49 3.21 13.45
C LEU A 228 -6.50 2.01 14.41
N ASP A 229 -5.37 1.78 15.09
CA ASP A 229 -5.27 0.84 16.21
C ASP A 229 -5.75 -0.58 15.84
N SER A 230 -5.27 -1.12 14.72
CA SER A 230 -5.62 -2.46 14.29
C SER A 230 -4.69 -3.49 14.91
N GLY A 231 -5.22 -4.48 15.61
CA GLY A 231 -4.41 -5.49 16.31
C GLY A 231 -3.55 -6.37 15.40
N TRP A 232 -3.83 -6.38 14.09
CA TRP A 232 -3.01 -7.09 13.11
C TRP A 232 -2.85 -6.28 11.81
N TRP A 233 -3.75 -6.42 10.83
CA TRP A 233 -3.69 -5.64 9.58
C TRP A 233 -4.56 -4.39 9.65
N GLY A 234 -4.11 -3.27 9.08
CA GLY A 234 -4.98 -2.12 8.84
C GLY A 234 -6.03 -2.44 7.78
N ILE A 235 -5.58 -2.67 6.54
CA ILE A 235 -6.43 -3.11 5.43
C ILE A 235 -5.91 -4.44 4.90
N TYR A 236 -6.81 -5.41 4.71
CA TYR A 236 -6.47 -6.73 4.21
C TYR A 236 -7.32 -7.11 3.00
N LEU A 237 -6.70 -7.20 1.81
CA LEU A 237 -7.30 -7.76 0.61
C LEU A 237 -6.82 -9.20 0.46
N LYS A 238 -7.75 -10.16 0.42
CA LYS A 238 -7.37 -11.59 0.40
C LYS A 238 -8.09 -12.40 -0.67
N GLY A 239 -7.46 -13.51 -1.05
CA GLY A 239 -8.15 -14.71 -1.55
C GLY A 239 -8.92 -14.51 -2.86
N GLY A 240 -8.29 -13.86 -3.84
CA GLY A 240 -8.83 -13.63 -5.18
C GLY A 240 -9.58 -12.31 -5.34
N SER A 241 -9.65 -11.47 -4.30
CA SER A 241 -10.18 -10.11 -4.41
C SER A 241 -9.41 -9.31 -5.47
N THR A 242 -10.13 -8.79 -6.46
CA THR A 242 -9.57 -8.11 -7.63
C THR A 242 -10.34 -6.85 -8.01
N ASN A 243 -9.70 -5.96 -8.75
CA ASN A 243 -10.25 -4.68 -9.21
C ASN A 243 -10.78 -3.78 -8.06
N ASN A 244 -10.22 -3.91 -6.87
CA ASN A 244 -10.52 -3.01 -5.76
C ASN A 244 -9.58 -1.80 -5.81
N THR A 245 -10.12 -0.63 -5.44
CA THR A 245 -9.35 0.60 -5.29
C THR A 245 -9.40 1.06 -3.84
N VAL A 246 -8.23 1.20 -3.22
CA VAL A 246 -8.05 1.86 -1.93
C VAL A 246 -7.39 3.21 -2.19
N ARG A 247 -8.07 4.32 -1.88
CA ARG A 247 -7.51 5.65 -2.11
C ARG A 247 -7.78 6.67 -1.00
N ASP A 248 -6.88 7.64 -0.87
CA ASP A 248 -7.02 8.72 0.12
C ASP A 248 -7.25 8.22 1.57
N CYS A 249 -6.84 6.98 1.87
CA CYS A 249 -7.03 6.37 3.18
C CYS A 249 -5.79 6.57 4.05
N VAL A 250 -5.99 6.55 5.36
CA VAL A 250 -4.90 6.55 6.34
C VAL A 250 -4.97 5.29 7.18
N THR A 251 -3.85 4.55 7.25
CA THR A 251 -3.68 3.42 8.16
C THR A 251 -2.54 3.74 9.12
N SER A 252 -2.77 3.66 10.44
CA SER A 252 -1.73 3.89 11.47
C SER A 252 -1.95 2.97 12.67
N ASN A 253 -0.85 2.62 13.34
CA ASN A 253 -0.78 1.74 14.50
C ASN A 253 -1.38 0.35 14.21
N SER A 254 -0.84 -0.32 13.20
CA SER A 254 -1.19 -1.70 12.86
C SER A 254 -0.20 -2.66 13.50
N GLY A 255 -0.68 -3.70 14.20
CA GLY A 255 0.16 -4.66 14.92
C GLY A 255 1.08 -5.50 14.01
N ASN A 256 0.74 -5.61 12.73
CA ASN A 256 1.53 -6.24 11.68
C ASN A 256 1.60 -5.28 10.48
N ASP A 257 1.10 -5.63 9.30
CA ASP A 257 1.18 -4.73 8.15
C ASP A 257 0.08 -3.66 8.12
N GLY A 258 0.41 -2.46 7.65
CA GLY A 258 -0.59 -1.41 7.42
C GLY A 258 -1.60 -1.80 6.35
N ILE A 259 -1.11 -2.28 5.20
CA ILE A 259 -1.92 -2.85 4.12
C ILE A 259 -1.32 -4.18 3.64
N MET A 260 -2.11 -5.25 3.66
CA MET A 260 -1.73 -6.58 3.17
C MET A 260 -2.58 -6.97 1.96
N LEU A 261 -1.92 -7.41 0.88
CA LEU A 261 -2.54 -8.06 -0.27
C LEU A 261 -2.02 -9.50 -0.34
N TYR A 262 -2.85 -10.48 0.03
CA TYR A 262 -2.50 -11.90 -0.03
C TYR A 262 -3.32 -12.62 -1.08
N LYS A 263 -2.69 -13.08 -2.16
CA LYS A 263 -3.38 -13.72 -3.29
C LYS A 263 -4.53 -12.87 -3.83
N ALA A 264 -4.32 -11.56 -3.95
CA ALA A 264 -5.33 -10.56 -4.31
C ALA A 264 -4.85 -9.72 -5.50
N PRO A 265 -4.90 -10.28 -6.73
CA PRO A 265 -4.26 -9.65 -7.88
C PRO A 265 -5.08 -8.49 -8.45
N GLY A 266 -4.42 -7.57 -9.14
CA GLY A 266 -5.11 -6.55 -9.95
C GLY A 266 -5.84 -5.47 -9.13
N ASN A 267 -5.30 -5.08 -7.98
CA ASN A 267 -5.85 -4.01 -7.14
C ASN A 267 -5.00 -2.74 -7.21
N THR A 268 -5.62 -1.61 -6.88
CA THR A 268 -4.98 -0.29 -6.91
C THR A 268 -4.96 0.33 -5.51
N LEU A 269 -3.76 0.67 -5.03
CA LEU A 269 -3.52 1.46 -3.83
C LEU A 269 -2.99 2.83 -4.25
N LYS A 270 -3.76 3.89 -4.04
CA LYS A 270 -3.42 5.22 -4.54
C LYS A 270 -3.58 6.32 -3.51
N GLU A 271 -2.59 7.20 -3.38
CA GLU A 271 -2.71 8.40 -2.52
C GLU A 271 -3.05 8.06 -1.05
N ASN A 272 -2.65 6.88 -0.57
CA ASN A 272 -2.83 6.48 0.82
C ASN A 272 -1.63 6.91 1.68
N THR A 273 -1.87 7.12 2.96
CA THR A 273 -0.84 7.31 3.98
C THR A 273 -0.81 6.11 4.91
N VAL A 274 0.33 5.41 4.95
CA VAL A 274 0.53 4.20 5.74
C VAL A 274 1.67 4.43 6.73
N GLY A 275 1.37 4.34 8.02
CA GLY A 275 2.30 4.66 9.09
C GLY A 275 2.29 3.64 10.23
N ASP A 276 3.32 3.68 11.07
CA ASP A 276 3.37 3.02 12.38
C ASP A 276 2.93 1.55 12.31
N SER A 277 3.53 0.80 11.38
CA SER A 277 3.20 -0.60 11.15
C SER A 277 4.21 -1.51 11.84
N GLY A 278 3.71 -2.50 12.58
CA GLY A 278 4.50 -3.43 13.38
C GLY A 278 5.40 -4.36 12.58
N ASP A 279 5.14 -4.52 11.28
CA ASP A 279 6.01 -5.22 10.31
C ASP A 279 6.24 -4.36 9.06
N ASN A 280 5.50 -4.59 7.96
CA ASN A 280 5.66 -3.81 6.73
C ASN A 280 4.59 -2.72 6.62
N GLY A 281 4.88 -1.64 5.90
CA GLY A 281 3.85 -0.66 5.58
C GLY A 281 2.82 -1.27 4.64
N ILE A 282 3.28 -1.68 3.46
CA ILE A 282 2.46 -2.38 2.46
C ILE A 282 3.15 -3.69 2.07
N GLN A 283 2.48 -4.82 2.27
CA GLN A 283 2.94 -6.13 1.79
C GLN A 283 2.04 -6.63 0.63
N ILE A 284 2.69 -7.10 -0.43
CA ILE A 284 2.07 -7.77 -1.58
C ILE A 284 2.66 -9.18 -1.63
N LEU A 285 1.87 -10.18 -1.27
CA LEU A 285 2.31 -11.57 -1.14
C LEU A 285 1.51 -12.48 -2.09
N GLU A 286 2.23 -13.16 -2.99
CA GLU A 286 1.65 -14.08 -3.97
C GLU A 286 0.53 -13.41 -4.78
N SER A 287 0.74 -12.15 -5.18
CA SER A 287 -0.33 -11.26 -5.62
C SER A 287 0.09 -10.34 -6.77
N ASP A 288 -0.25 -10.75 -7.99
CA ASP A 288 0.25 -10.12 -9.21
C ASP A 288 -0.53 -8.88 -9.65
N ARG A 289 0.10 -8.06 -10.50
CA ARG A 289 -0.53 -6.96 -11.25
C ARG A 289 -1.18 -5.89 -10.36
N ASN A 290 -0.61 -5.64 -9.18
CA ASN A 290 -1.07 -4.59 -8.28
C ASN A 290 -0.40 -3.24 -8.58
N VAL A 291 -1.11 -2.14 -8.36
CA VAL A 291 -0.65 -0.78 -8.62
C VAL A 291 -0.58 -0.01 -7.30
N LEU A 292 0.61 0.47 -6.95
CA LEU A 292 0.90 1.36 -5.82
C LEU A 292 1.36 2.71 -6.38
N GLU A 293 0.47 3.69 -6.38
CA GLU A 293 0.70 5.01 -6.95
C GLU A 293 0.60 6.11 -5.89
N ARG A 294 1.62 6.96 -5.77
CA ARG A 294 1.55 8.19 -4.93
C ARG A 294 1.18 7.94 -3.46
N ASN A 295 1.53 6.79 -2.91
CA ASN A 295 1.35 6.52 -1.49
C ASN A 295 2.50 7.13 -0.67
N VAL A 296 2.20 7.48 0.57
CA VAL A 296 3.19 7.86 1.58
C VAL A 296 3.28 6.72 2.58
N VAL A 297 4.45 6.08 2.69
CA VAL A 297 4.63 4.90 3.54
C VAL A 297 5.82 5.12 4.47
N GLY A 298 5.61 5.02 5.78
CA GLY A 298 6.74 5.20 6.69
C GLY A 298 6.56 4.66 8.09
N ASN A 299 7.66 4.74 8.84
CA ASN A 299 7.74 4.24 10.21
C ASN A 299 7.26 2.79 10.37
N SER A 300 7.62 1.93 9.42
CA SER A 300 7.38 0.49 9.50
C SER A 300 8.65 -0.20 10.02
N THR A 301 8.49 -1.14 10.95
CA THR A 301 9.65 -1.79 11.61
C THR A 301 10.52 -2.58 10.63
N ASN A 302 9.92 -3.08 9.55
CA ASN A 302 10.57 -3.85 8.51
C ASN A 302 10.58 -3.08 7.19
N SER A 303 9.81 -3.47 6.17
CA SER A 303 9.86 -2.80 4.86
C SER A 303 8.74 -1.76 4.73
N GLY A 304 8.99 -0.64 4.05
CA GLY A 304 7.93 0.28 3.64
C GLY A 304 7.00 -0.42 2.64
N VAL A 305 7.57 -0.91 1.55
CA VAL A 305 6.85 -1.73 0.56
C VAL A 305 7.57 -3.05 0.36
N PHE A 306 6.88 -4.17 0.57
CA PHE A 306 7.42 -5.51 0.37
C PHE A 306 6.62 -6.29 -0.68
N LEU A 307 7.29 -6.70 -1.76
CA LEU A 307 6.74 -7.61 -2.75
C LEU A 307 7.39 -8.98 -2.56
N GLU A 308 6.57 -9.99 -2.29
CA GLU A 308 6.99 -11.37 -2.12
C GLU A 308 6.22 -12.27 -3.11
N LYS A 309 6.98 -13.03 -3.93
CA LYS A 309 6.44 -13.97 -4.92
C LYS A 309 5.34 -13.36 -5.79
N SER A 310 5.51 -12.10 -6.18
CA SER A 310 4.51 -11.33 -6.92
C SER A 310 5.12 -10.81 -8.22
N GLY A 311 4.33 -10.79 -9.29
CA GLY A 311 4.77 -10.36 -10.61
C GLY A 311 4.03 -9.13 -11.11
N ASN A 312 4.68 -8.38 -12.01
CA ASN A 312 4.08 -7.30 -12.79
C ASN A 312 3.42 -6.18 -11.97
N ALA A 313 3.92 -5.90 -10.77
CA ALA A 313 3.44 -4.78 -9.97
C ALA A 313 3.95 -3.43 -10.52
N ILE A 314 3.17 -2.37 -10.32
CA ILE A 314 3.57 -1.00 -10.63
C ILE A 314 3.69 -0.24 -9.32
N VAL A 315 4.90 0.18 -8.95
CA VAL A 315 5.19 0.93 -7.72
C VAL A 315 5.84 2.24 -8.10
N MET A 316 5.06 3.32 -8.19
CA MET A 316 5.55 4.62 -8.69
C MET A 316 4.98 5.84 -7.96
N GLY A 317 5.76 6.91 -7.95
CA GLY A 317 5.42 8.18 -7.32
C GLY A 317 5.29 8.12 -5.80
N ASN A 318 5.71 7.02 -5.16
CA ASN A 318 5.54 6.84 -3.72
C ASN A 318 6.64 7.57 -2.95
N ILE A 319 6.30 8.03 -1.75
CA ILE A 319 7.24 8.59 -0.77
C ILE A 319 7.38 7.53 0.33
N ILE A 320 8.56 6.91 0.46
CA ILE A 320 8.79 5.80 1.37
C ILE A 320 9.92 6.17 2.32
N ILE A 321 9.59 6.38 3.60
CA ILE A 321 10.48 7.03 4.54
C ILE A 321 10.53 6.38 5.92
N TYR A 322 11.70 6.41 6.57
CA TYR A 322 11.86 5.91 7.95
C TYR A 322 11.46 4.44 8.14
N ASN A 323 11.78 3.56 7.18
CA ASN A 323 11.56 2.12 7.30
C ASN A 323 12.89 1.37 7.47
N GLY A 324 12.84 0.12 7.94
CA GLY A 324 13.99 -0.78 7.90
C GLY A 324 14.51 -1.00 6.47
N VAL A 325 13.61 -1.26 5.53
CA VAL A 325 13.90 -1.25 4.09
C VAL A 325 12.88 -0.38 3.38
N GLY A 326 13.26 0.46 2.42
CA GLY A 326 12.31 1.23 1.62
C GLY A 326 11.42 0.31 0.79
N ILE A 327 12.02 -0.32 -0.22
CA ILE A 327 11.35 -1.33 -1.06
C ILE A 327 12.11 -2.65 -0.98
N ARG A 328 11.41 -3.75 -0.67
CA ARG A 328 11.96 -5.11 -0.72
C ARG A 328 11.26 -5.94 -1.79
N LEU A 329 12.03 -6.71 -2.56
CA LEU A 329 11.57 -7.69 -3.53
C LEU A 329 12.13 -9.08 -3.15
N LEU A 330 11.28 -10.08 -2.99
CA LEU A 330 11.70 -11.46 -2.74
C LEU A 330 10.99 -12.42 -3.71
N GLY A 331 11.75 -13.10 -4.56
CA GLY A 331 11.21 -14.05 -5.55
C GLY A 331 10.12 -13.45 -6.45
N SER A 332 10.18 -12.13 -6.68
CA SER A 332 9.16 -11.36 -7.40
C SER A 332 9.65 -11.02 -8.81
N GLU A 333 8.76 -11.14 -9.80
CA GLU A 333 9.09 -10.86 -11.19
C GLU A 333 9.06 -9.35 -11.47
N SER A 334 9.96 -8.90 -12.35
CA SER A 334 10.14 -7.48 -12.67
C SER A 334 8.84 -6.83 -13.16
N GLY A 335 8.32 -5.89 -12.38
CA GLY A 335 7.32 -4.91 -12.80
C GLY A 335 7.94 -3.52 -13.00
N ARG A 336 7.15 -2.46 -12.89
CA ARG A 336 7.64 -1.07 -12.97
C ARG A 336 7.83 -0.51 -11.57
N ILE A 337 9.08 -0.48 -11.10
CA ILE A 337 9.43 0.07 -9.78
C ILE A 337 10.15 1.40 -9.99
N GLY A 338 9.43 2.51 -9.81
CA GLY A 338 9.96 3.86 -9.89
C GLY A 338 9.30 4.76 -10.94
N PRO A 339 9.52 6.09 -10.86
CA PRO A 339 10.33 6.78 -9.84
C PRO A 339 9.64 6.79 -8.46
N ASN A 340 10.38 6.57 -7.38
CA ASN A 340 9.90 6.71 -5.99
C ASN A 340 10.90 7.55 -5.20
N LEU A 341 10.43 8.27 -4.18
CA LEU A 341 11.26 9.03 -3.25
C LEU A 341 11.51 8.18 -2.00
N LEU A 342 12.75 7.73 -1.83
CA LEU A 342 13.20 6.94 -0.69
C LEU A 342 14.07 7.81 0.21
N LEU A 343 13.68 8.04 1.47
CA LEU A 343 14.43 8.91 2.39
C LEU A 343 14.50 8.31 3.78
N ASN A 344 15.69 8.36 4.41
CA ASN A 344 15.89 7.94 5.80
C ASN A 344 15.41 6.50 6.10
N ASN A 345 15.39 5.61 5.10
CA ASN A 345 15.26 4.18 5.34
C ASN A 345 16.62 3.62 5.78
N THR A 346 16.65 2.55 6.56
CA THR A 346 17.93 1.91 6.93
C THR A 346 18.62 1.35 5.69
N ARG A 347 17.85 0.83 4.73
CA ARG A 347 18.27 0.49 3.36
C ARG A 347 17.18 0.91 2.39
N ASP A 348 17.51 1.52 1.26
CA ASP A 348 16.47 2.01 0.34
C ASP A 348 15.83 0.89 -0.50
N LEU A 349 16.64 -0.03 -1.04
CA LEU A 349 16.18 -1.13 -1.90
C LEU A 349 16.87 -2.44 -1.52
N GLU A 350 16.11 -3.53 -1.51
CA GLU A 350 16.59 -4.90 -1.35
C GLU A 350 15.90 -5.83 -2.35
N SER A 351 16.64 -6.70 -3.02
CA SER A 351 16.11 -7.70 -3.94
C SER A 351 16.84 -9.03 -3.80
N ALA A 352 16.08 -10.13 -3.72
CA ALA A 352 16.60 -11.50 -3.68
C ALA A 352 15.70 -12.47 -4.46
#